data_AF-A0AAU4ALL4-F1
#
_entry.id   AF-A0AAU4ALL4-F1
#
_cell.length_a   1.000
_cell.length_b   1.000
_cell.length_c   1.000
_cell.angle_alpha   90.00
_cell.angle_beta   90.00
_cell.angle_gamma   90.00
#
_symmetry.space_group_name_H-M   'P 1'
#
loop_
_entity.id
_entity.type
_entity.pdbx_description
1 polymer ?
#
loop_
_entity_poly.entity_id
_entity_poly.type
_entity_poly.pdbx_seq_one_letter_code
_entity_poly.pdbx_strand_id
1 'polypeptide(L)'
;MISRTLKRAAAAVGTSVLVVMAGGGATAVAQTTVQPQAVQGSVIRGGADGTPRTLMCPPEENVLSGGFAISAPQGGVLGHGAADLLESRPTPDATGWVVTVRKNLAPAERGRPGAHVAPADLTLFVVCTQGENTPGG
;
A
#
# COMPACT_ATOMS: atom_id res chain seq x y z
N MET A 1 53.65 38.96 12.65
CA MET A 1 55.01 39.08 12.07
C MET A 1 55.56 37.66 11.95
N ILE A 2 55.56 37.05 10.76
CA ILE A 2 56.73 36.84 9.84
C ILE A 2 57.72 35.84 10.49
N SER A 3 58.16 34.69 9.94
CA SER A 3 58.19 34.15 8.57
C SER A 3 58.77 32.71 8.56
N ARG A 4 58.32 31.88 7.59
CA ARG A 4 59.11 31.01 6.65
C ARG A 4 59.88 29.81 7.26
N THR A 5 59.98 28.61 6.68
CA THR A 5 60.28 28.22 5.27
C THR A 5 60.11 26.67 5.17
N LEU A 6 59.29 26.13 4.24
CA LEU A 6 59.59 25.59 2.90
C LEU A 6 60.29 24.21 2.80
N LYS A 7 59.66 23.29 2.05
CA LYS A 7 60.16 22.39 0.96
C LYS A 7 59.06 21.35 0.66
N ARG A 8 58.70 20.92 -0.56
CA ARG A 8 59.10 21.17 -1.96
C ARG A 8 58.04 20.46 -2.85
N ALA A 9 57.69 21.08 -3.98
CA ALA A 9 57.41 20.57 -5.35
C ALA A 9 56.75 19.17 -5.55
N ALA A 10 55.89 18.92 -6.54
CA ALA A 10 55.94 19.39 -7.92
C ALA A 10 54.58 19.28 -8.64
N ALA A 11 54.45 20.12 -9.67
CA ALA A 11 53.37 20.20 -10.63
C ALA A 11 53.27 18.96 -11.53
N ALA A 12 52.05 18.59 -11.93
CA ALA A 12 51.79 17.90 -13.19
C ALA A 12 50.52 18.51 -13.81
N VAL A 13 50.78 19.38 -14.79
CA VAL A 13 49.80 19.93 -15.72
C VAL A 13 49.36 18.78 -16.63
N GLY A 14 48.05 18.53 -16.70
CA GLY A 14 47.46 17.48 -17.52
C GLY A 14 46.18 17.96 -18.17
N THR A 15 46.34 18.73 -19.25
CA THR A 15 45.44 18.97 -20.39
C THR A 15 43.98 18.52 -20.28
N SER A 16 43.11 19.53 -20.34
CA SER A 16 41.71 19.47 -20.73
C SER A 16 41.53 18.71 -22.06
N VAL A 17 40.66 17.69 -22.06
CA VAL A 17 39.96 17.27 -23.27
C VAL A 17 38.49 17.62 -23.08
N LEU A 18 38.12 18.75 -23.69
CA LEU A 18 36.74 19.07 -24.01
C LEU A 18 36.22 18.00 -24.98
N VAL A 19 35.39 17.09 -24.48
CA VAL A 19 34.52 16.28 -25.33
C VAL A 19 33.18 16.99 -25.40
N VAL A 20 33.05 17.88 -26.40
CA VAL A 20 31.75 18.36 -26.88
C VAL A 20 31.17 17.24 -27.76
N MET A 21 30.35 16.37 -27.18
CA MET A 21 29.42 15.58 -27.97
C MET A 21 28.13 16.38 -28.09
N ALA A 22 27.99 17.06 -29.23
CA ALA A 22 26.69 17.43 -29.76
C ALA A 22 25.99 16.14 -30.22
N GLY A 23 24.88 15.80 -29.58
CA GLY A 23 24.08 14.65 -30.00
C GLY A 23 23.13 14.19 -28.91
N GLY A 24 21.84 14.45 -29.11
CA GLY A 24 20.77 13.91 -28.28
C GLY A 24 20.37 14.85 -27.15
N GLY A 25 19.44 15.74 -27.44
CA GLY A 25 18.56 16.26 -26.40
C GLY A 25 17.82 15.08 -25.79
N ALA A 26 18.40 14.46 -24.76
CA ALA A 26 17.65 13.65 -23.84
C ALA A 26 16.72 14.64 -23.13
N THR A 27 15.51 14.80 -23.66
CA THR A 27 14.40 15.27 -22.86
C THR A 27 14.35 14.32 -21.68
N ALA A 28 14.83 14.77 -20.51
CA ALA A 28 14.53 14.10 -19.27
C ALA A 28 13.00 14.06 -19.22
N VAL A 29 12.44 12.89 -19.52
CA VAL A 29 11.02 12.65 -19.34
C VAL A 29 10.80 12.94 -17.87
N ALA A 30 10.08 14.02 -17.57
CA ALA A 30 9.68 14.31 -16.21
C ALA A 30 8.93 13.07 -15.75
N GLN A 31 9.59 12.23 -14.95
CA GLN A 31 8.95 11.12 -14.30
C GLN A 31 7.97 11.79 -13.34
N THR A 32 6.72 11.95 -13.78
CA THR A 32 5.61 12.14 -12.87
C THR A 32 5.62 10.88 -12.03
N THR A 33 6.29 10.95 -10.88
CA THR A 33 6.27 9.90 -9.87
C THR A 33 4.83 9.82 -9.38
N VAL A 34 4.03 8.99 -10.04
CA VAL A 34 2.71 8.64 -9.55
C VAL A 34 2.94 7.93 -8.23
N GLN A 35 2.56 8.59 -7.15
CA GLN A 35 2.69 8.01 -5.82
C GLN A 35 1.50 7.09 -5.56
N PRO A 36 1.75 5.84 -5.11
CA PRO A 36 0.68 4.95 -4.68
C PRO A 36 -0.19 5.63 -3.60
N GLN A 37 -1.51 5.52 -3.74
CA GLN A 37 -2.49 6.12 -2.84
C GLN A 37 -3.15 5.03 -2.01
N ALA A 38 -3.24 5.22 -0.69
CA ALA A 38 -4.02 4.34 0.17
C ALA A 38 -5.48 4.79 0.19
N VAL A 39 -6.38 3.89 -0.17
CA VAL A 39 -7.83 4.06 -0.16
C VAL A 39 -8.43 3.17 0.92
N GLN A 40 -9.21 3.76 1.82
CA GLN A 40 -9.93 3.06 2.87
C GLN A 40 -11.41 2.97 2.51
N GLY A 41 -11.98 1.76 2.60
CA GLY A 41 -13.40 1.52 2.41
C GLY A 41 -14.23 1.90 3.63
N SER A 42 -15.56 1.93 3.47
CA SER A 42 -16.49 2.07 4.58
C SER A 42 -16.45 0.86 5.51
N VAL A 43 -16.81 1.05 6.78
CA VAL A 43 -17.02 -0.06 7.72
C VAL A 43 -18.22 -0.89 7.28
N ILE A 44 -18.00 -2.18 7.05
CA ILE A 44 -19.02 -3.19 6.74
C ILE A 44 -19.44 -3.83 8.06
N ARG A 45 -20.64 -3.47 8.55
CA ARG A 45 -21.16 -4.04 9.80
C ARG A 45 -21.40 -5.54 9.66
N GLY A 46 -20.86 -6.31 10.60
CA GLY A 46 -20.87 -7.78 10.52
C GLY A 46 -20.16 -8.34 9.28
N GLY A 47 -19.30 -7.56 8.64
CA GLY A 47 -18.64 -7.94 7.38
C GLY A 47 -17.61 -9.05 7.52
N ALA A 48 -17.18 -9.39 8.75
CA ALA A 48 -16.29 -10.52 9.01
C ALA A 48 -17.07 -11.84 9.18
N ASP A 49 -18.03 -12.10 8.29
CA ASP A 49 -18.93 -13.26 8.28
C ASP A 49 -18.37 -14.47 7.49
N GLY A 50 -17.20 -14.30 6.87
CA GLY A 50 -16.60 -15.28 5.97
C GLY A 50 -17.16 -15.24 4.55
N THR A 51 -17.86 -14.18 4.16
CA THR A 51 -18.24 -13.92 2.77
C THR A 51 -17.20 -13.00 2.10
N PRO A 52 -16.94 -13.17 0.79
CA PRO A 52 -16.02 -12.29 0.08
C PRO A 52 -16.50 -10.84 0.05
N ARG A 53 -15.61 -9.92 0.42
CA ARG A 53 -15.79 -8.47 0.31
C ARG A 53 -14.71 -7.91 -0.59
N THR A 54 -15.08 -6.94 -1.43
CA THR A 54 -14.17 -6.32 -2.38
C THR A 54 -14.15 -4.82 -2.18
N LEU A 55 -12.95 -4.23 -2.18
CA LEU A 55 -12.77 -2.78 -2.30
C LEU A 55 -12.08 -2.50 -3.64
N MET A 56 -12.72 -1.66 -4.44
CA MET A 56 -12.20 -1.26 -5.76
C MET A 56 -11.29 -0.05 -5.61
N CYS A 57 -10.27 0.02 -6.47
CA CYS A 57 -9.55 1.25 -6.71
C CYS A 57 -10.44 2.29 -7.41
N PRO A 58 -10.05 3.58 -7.36
CA PRO A 58 -10.62 4.58 -8.24
C PRO A 58 -10.55 4.16 -9.71
N PRO A 59 -11.42 4.71 -10.58
CA PRO A 59 -11.35 4.45 -12.02
C PRO A 59 -9.94 4.71 -12.57
N GLU A 60 -9.52 3.91 -13.56
CA GLU A 60 -8.22 4.03 -14.25
C GLU A 60 -6.98 3.71 -13.38
N GLU A 61 -7.19 3.24 -12.15
CA GLU A 61 -6.13 2.79 -11.26
C GLU A 61 -6.09 1.26 -11.13
N ASN A 62 -4.91 0.73 -10.86
CA ASN A 62 -4.68 -0.68 -10.58
C ASN A 62 -4.28 -0.86 -9.11
N VAL A 63 -4.70 -1.98 -8.53
CA VAL A 63 -4.36 -2.36 -7.17
C VAL A 63 -2.90 -2.82 -7.11
N LEU A 64 -2.15 -2.21 -6.20
CA LEU A 64 -0.78 -2.62 -5.86
C LEU A 64 -0.77 -3.58 -4.67
N SER A 65 -1.61 -3.31 -3.67
CA SER A 65 -1.78 -4.16 -2.49
C SER A 65 -3.12 -3.91 -1.82
N GLY A 66 -3.48 -4.76 -0.87
CA GLY A 66 -4.64 -4.54 -0.03
C GLY A 66 -4.53 -5.21 1.32
N GLY A 67 -5.51 -4.93 2.17
CA GLY A 67 -5.56 -5.41 3.53
C GLY A 67 -6.91 -5.14 4.17
N PHE A 68 -7.00 -5.42 5.47
CA PHE A 68 -8.24 -5.25 6.21
C PHE A 68 -7.96 -4.99 7.69
N ALA A 69 -8.97 -4.44 8.37
CA ALA A 69 -9.04 -4.35 9.82
C ALA A 69 -10.37 -4.89 10.30
N ILE A 70 -10.35 -5.54 11.46
CA ILE A 70 -11.55 -6.03 12.14
C ILE A 70 -11.76 -5.19 13.39
N SER A 71 -13.01 -4.81 13.63
CA SER A 71 -13.39 -4.04 14.81
C SER A 71 -14.69 -4.58 15.41
N ALA A 72 -14.94 -4.25 16.67
CA ALA A 72 -16.25 -4.47 17.27
C ALA A 72 -17.08 -3.19 17.12
N PRO A 73 -18.40 -3.30 16.88
CA PRO A 73 -19.28 -2.15 16.97
C PRO A 73 -19.25 -1.57 18.39
N GLN A 74 -19.71 -0.33 18.56
CA GLN A 74 -19.73 0.33 19.86
C GLN A 74 -20.43 -0.53 20.92
N GLY A 75 -19.76 -0.73 22.06
CA GLY A 75 -20.27 -1.57 23.16
C GLY A 75 -20.07 -3.08 22.96
N GLY A 76 -19.57 -3.51 21.79
CA GLY A 76 -19.17 -4.88 21.52
C GLY A 76 -17.70 -5.13 21.86
N VAL A 77 -17.35 -6.41 21.98
CA VAL A 77 -15.96 -6.87 22.14
C VAL A 77 -15.71 -7.97 21.11
N LEU A 78 -14.49 -8.05 20.58
CA LEU A 78 -14.11 -9.16 19.71
C LEU A 78 -14.03 -10.47 20.50
N GLY A 79 -14.46 -11.59 19.89
CA GLY A 79 -14.31 -12.90 20.51
C GLY A 79 -12.83 -13.26 20.75
N HIS A 80 -12.56 -14.20 21.65
CA HIS A 80 -11.17 -14.56 22.00
C HIS A 80 -10.47 -15.44 20.94
N GLY A 81 -11.21 -16.16 20.11
CA GLY A 81 -10.63 -16.97 19.03
C GLY A 81 -9.93 -16.11 17.98
N ALA A 82 -8.90 -16.63 17.32
CA ALA A 82 -8.27 -15.94 16.19
C ALA A 82 -9.27 -15.65 15.07
N ALA A 83 -8.96 -14.69 14.20
CA ALA A 83 -9.71 -14.48 12.96
C ALA A 83 -9.24 -15.48 11.91
N ASP A 84 -10.17 -16.06 11.15
CA ASP A 84 -9.84 -16.94 10.03
C ASP A 84 -9.77 -16.10 8.75
N LEU A 85 -8.57 -15.96 8.17
CA LEU A 85 -8.39 -15.36 6.85
C LEU A 85 -8.51 -16.44 5.77
N LEU A 86 -9.62 -16.42 5.03
CA LEU A 86 -9.92 -17.42 4.00
C LEU A 86 -9.41 -16.98 2.61
N GLU A 87 -9.38 -15.67 2.35
CA GLU A 87 -8.94 -15.11 1.07
C GLU A 87 -8.40 -13.69 1.25
N SER A 88 -7.30 -13.36 0.57
CA SER A 88 -6.77 -12.00 0.46
C SER A 88 -5.92 -11.90 -0.81
N ARG A 89 -6.48 -11.32 -1.86
CA ARG A 89 -5.84 -11.25 -3.19
C ARG A 89 -6.41 -10.12 -4.04
N PRO A 90 -5.74 -9.71 -5.12
CA PRO A 90 -6.35 -8.81 -6.10
C PRO A 90 -7.52 -9.48 -6.84
N THR A 91 -8.39 -8.66 -7.43
CA THR A 91 -9.36 -9.09 -8.44
C THR A 91 -8.63 -9.57 -9.70
N PRO A 92 -9.27 -10.40 -10.55
CA PRO A 92 -8.62 -10.95 -11.75
C PRO A 92 -8.09 -9.88 -12.74
N ASP A 93 -8.72 -8.72 -12.77
CA ASP A 93 -8.38 -7.55 -13.59
C ASP A 93 -7.48 -6.54 -12.85
N ALA A 94 -7.04 -6.85 -11.63
CA ALA A 94 -6.21 -5.98 -10.78
C ALA A 94 -6.81 -4.60 -10.51
N THR A 95 -8.13 -4.43 -10.55
CA THR A 95 -8.80 -3.15 -10.25
C THR A 95 -9.29 -3.05 -8.80
N GLY A 96 -9.17 -4.10 -7.99
CA GLY A 96 -9.56 -4.09 -6.59
C GLY A 96 -8.95 -5.23 -5.77
N TRP A 97 -9.27 -5.27 -4.48
CA TRP A 97 -8.79 -6.30 -3.56
C TRP A 97 -9.95 -7.04 -2.91
N VAL A 98 -9.89 -8.37 -2.95
CA VAL A 98 -10.88 -9.27 -2.34
C VAL A 98 -10.33 -9.77 -1.00
N VAL A 99 -11.13 -9.64 0.06
CA VAL A 99 -10.88 -10.21 1.38
C VAL A 99 -12.06 -11.05 1.81
N THR A 100 -11.78 -12.26 2.28
CA THR A 100 -12.75 -13.13 2.93
C THR A 100 -12.20 -13.46 4.32
N VAL A 101 -12.82 -12.92 5.37
CA VAL A 101 -12.39 -13.13 6.75
C VAL A 101 -13.58 -13.46 7.64
N ARG A 102 -13.38 -14.41 8.57
CA ARG A 102 -14.36 -14.76 9.58
C ARG A 102 -13.86 -14.36 10.96
N LYS A 103 -14.64 -13.55 11.66
CA LYS A 103 -14.38 -13.18 13.04
C LYS A 103 -15.70 -12.85 13.73
N ASN A 104 -15.89 -13.45 14.90
CA ASN A 104 -17.08 -13.24 15.71
C ASN A 104 -16.82 -12.27 16.87
N LEU A 105 -17.88 -11.63 17.35
CA LEU A 105 -17.90 -10.88 18.59
C LEU A 105 -17.88 -11.83 19.80
N ALA A 106 -17.60 -11.30 20.99
CA ALA A 106 -17.84 -12.02 22.23
C ALA A 106 -19.36 -12.10 22.48
N PRO A 107 -19.87 -13.19 23.09
CA PRO A 107 -21.27 -13.27 23.49
C PRO A 107 -21.65 -12.11 24.43
N ALA A 108 -22.79 -11.46 24.18
CA ALA A 108 -23.25 -10.31 24.97
C ALA A 108 -23.53 -10.67 26.44
N GLU A 109 -23.89 -11.92 26.72
CA GLU A 109 -24.07 -12.44 28.08
C GLU A 109 -23.30 -13.76 28.23
N ARG A 110 -22.31 -13.77 29.14
CA ARG A 110 -21.59 -15.00 29.51
C ARG A 110 -22.59 -16.00 30.10
N GLY A 111 -22.91 -17.06 29.35
CA GLY A 111 -23.59 -18.24 29.90
C GLY A 111 -25.05 -18.45 29.48
N ARG A 112 -25.61 -17.67 28.54
CA ARG A 112 -26.94 -17.99 27.98
C ARG A 112 -26.80 -19.02 26.85
N PRO A 113 -27.34 -20.24 26.99
CA PRO A 113 -27.36 -21.22 25.91
C PRO A 113 -28.15 -20.63 24.72
N GLY A 114 -27.55 -20.56 23.54
CA GLY A 114 -28.20 -20.07 22.32
C GLY A 114 -28.00 -18.58 22.00
N ALA A 115 -27.11 -17.86 22.70
CA ALA A 115 -26.71 -16.52 22.26
C ALA A 115 -25.98 -16.63 20.90
N HIS A 116 -26.66 -16.28 19.81
CA HIS A 116 -26.06 -16.24 18.48
C HIS A 116 -24.89 -15.25 18.47
N VAL A 117 -23.70 -15.75 18.11
CA VAL A 117 -22.51 -14.93 18.06
C VAL A 117 -22.51 -14.17 16.73
N ALA A 118 -22.72 -12.86 16.79
CA ALA A 118 -22.70 -12.02 15.60
C ALA A 118 -21.27 -11.88 15.04
N PRO A 119 -21.10 -11.76 13.72
CA PRO A 119 -19.83 -11.39 13.12
C PRO A 119 -19.36 -10.00 13.53
N ALA A 120 -18.05 -9.79 13.52
CA ALA A 120 -17.41 -8.50 13.75
C ALA A 120 -17.48 -7.60 12.50
N ASP A 121 -17.22 -6.32 12.70
CA ASP A 121 -17.20 -5.33 11.64
C ASP A 121 -15.88 -5.41 10.87
N LEU A 122 -15.95 -5.18 9.55
CA LEU A 122 -14.82 -5.30 8.64
C LEU A 122 -14.58 -3.99 7.89
N THR A 123 -13.33 -3.55 7.82
CA THR A 123 -12.89 -2.42 6.97
C THR A 123 -11.81 -2.90 6.03
N LEU A 124 -11.93 -2.60 4.73
CA LEU A 124 -10.93 -2.94 3.72
C LEU A 124 -10.05 -1.73 3.41
N PHE A 125 -8.81 -2.00 3.04
CA PHE A 125 -7.85 -1.01 2.57
C PHE A 125 -7.24 -1.52 1.27
N VAL A 126 -7.03 -0.62 0.32
CA VAL A 126 -6.30 -0.90 -0.91
C VAL A 126 -5.27 0.19 -1.14
N VAL A 127 -4.11 -0.19 -1.67
CA VAL A 127 -3.15 0.76 -2.21
C VAL A 127 -3.29 0.68 -3.72
N CYS A 128 -3.64 1.80 -4.33
CA CYS A 128 -3.85 1.93 -5.75
C CYS A 128 -2.71 2.75 -6.36
N THR A 129 -2.37 2.43 -7.60
CA THR A 129 -1.48 3.23 -8.42
C THR A 129 -2.19 3.52 -9.72
N GLN A 130 -1.90 4.66 -10.36
CA GLN A 130 -2.37 4.89 -11.73
C GLN A 130 -1.98 3.68 -12.57
N GLY A 131 -2.92 3.18 -13.38
CA GLY A 131 -2.57 2.21 -14.39
C GLY A 131 -1.43 2.79 -15.19
N GLU A 132 -0.39 1.98 -15.38
CA GLU A 132 0.59 2.31 -16.40
C GLU A 132 -0.21 2.36 -17.70
N ASN A 133 -0.53 3.58 -18.17
CA ASN A 133 -0.83 3.78 -19.57
C ASN A 133 0.45 3.31 -20.25
N THR A 134 0.53 2.05 -20.67
CA THR A 134 1.70 1.51 -21.35
C THR A 134 2.00 2.45 -22.51
N PRO A 135 3.08 3.27 -22.46
CA PRO A 135 3.40 4.13 -23.58
C PRO A 135 4.06 3.23 -24.62
N GLY A 136 3.28 2.75 -25.58
CA GLY A 136 3.79 2.22 -26.84
C GLY A 136 3.83 0.70 -26.98
N GLY A 137 3.24 0.23 -28.08
CA GLY A 137 3.32 -1.13 -28.59
C GLY A 137 2.18 -1.44 -29.54
#